data_AF-A0A7S1EJ32-F1
#
_entry.id   AF-A0A7S1EJ32-F1
#
_cell.length_a   1.000
_cell.length_b   1.000
_cell.length_c   1.000
_cell.angle_alpha   90.00
_cell.angle_beta   90.00
_cell.angle_gamma   90.00
#
_symmetry.space_group_name_H-M   'P 1'
#
loop_
_entity.id
_entity.type
_entity.pdbx_description
1 polymer ?
#
loop_
_entity_poly.entity_id
_entity_poly.type
_entity_poly.pdbx_seq_one_letter_code
_entity_poly.pdbx_strand_id
1 'polypeptide(L)'
;ADTAFARWLSRNVHGHRVSGYRAVTLSLKRVGIPPGDTSADVMDTAAALADQFSHGELRVTHRQNLVLPWVKTSDLPALFQAARAAGFATANAGLLTDQIACPGG
;
A
#
# COMPACT_ATOMS: atom_id res chain seq x y z
N ALA A 1 -5.37 5.80 -21.02
CA ALA A 1 -5.52 5.19 -19.67
C ALA A 1 -4.32 5.58 -18.83
N ASP A 2 -4.49 5.88 -17.53
CA ASP A 2 -3.38 6.29 -16.64
C ASP A 2 -2.38 5.13 -16.45
N THR A 3 -1.19 5.27 -17.04
CA THR A 3 -0.11 4.27 -16.97
C THR A 3 0.36 4.00 -15.55
N ALA A 4 0.31 4.99 -14.64
CA ALA A 4 0.71 4.81 -13.25
C ALA A 4 -0.30 3.95 -12.50
N PHE A 5 -1.60 4.20 -12.70
CA PHE A 5 -2.65 3.39 -12.11
C PHE A 5 -2.58 1.93 -12.58
N ALA A 6 -2.37 1.69 -13.88
CA ALA A 6 -2.25 0.33 -14.42
C ALA A 6 -1.04 -0.44 -13.83
N ARG A 7 0.11 0.25 -13.65
CA ARG A 7 1.28 -0.35 -13.00
C ARG A 7 1.01 -0.66 -11.53
N TRP A 8 0.37 0.26 -10.80
CA TRP A 8 0.00 0.05 -9.42
C TRP A 8 -0.99 -1.11 -9.25
N LEU A 9 -2.02 -1.19 -10.11
CA LEU A 9 -2.96 -2.32 -10.14
C LEU A 9 -2.26 -3.67 -10.31
N SER A 10 -1.27 -3.76 -11.21
CA SER A 10 -0.59 -5.03 -11.47
C SER A 10 0.42 -5.44 -10.39
N ARG A 11 0.89 -4.50 -9.56
CA ARG A 11 1.93 -4.75 -8.54
C ARG A 11 1.38 -4.80 -7.14
N ASN A 12 0.57 -3.82 -6.77
CA ASN A 12 0.16 -3.57 -5.39
C ASN A 12 -1.25 -4.09 -5.10
N VAL A 13 -1.99 -4.57 -6.09
CA VAL A 13 -3.36 -5.08 -5.90
C VAL A 13 -3.40 -6.57 -6.16
N HIS A 14 -3.90 -7.31 -5.17
CA HIS A 14 -3.99 -8.76 -5.20
C HIS A 14 -5.45 -9.20 -5.13
N GLY A 15 -5.73 -10.36 -5.74
CA GLY A 15 -7.04 -11.00 -5.63
C GLY A 15 -7.39 -11.33 -4.18
N HIS A 16 -8.68 -11.26 -3.86
CA HIS A 16 -9.20 -11.66 -2.56
C HIS A 16 -10.11 -12.87 -2.72
N ARG A 17 -10.22 -13.72 -1.69
CA ARG A 17 -11.11 -14.90 -1.73
C ARG A 17 -12.58 -14.51 -1.81
N VAL A 18 -12.95 -13.39 -1.19
CA VAL A 18 -14.30 -12.83 -1.26
C VAL A 18 -14.43 -12.01 -2.55
N SER A 19 -15.41 -12.36 -3.39
CA SER A 19 -15.70 -11.64 -4.62
C SER A 19 -16.01 -10.16 -4.35
N GLY A 20 -15.63 -9.30 -5.29
CA GLY A 20 -15.78 -7.84 -5.15
C GLY A 20 -14.71 -7.17 -4.28
N TYR A 21 -13.88 -7.92 -3.54
CA TYR A 21 -12.80 -7.37 -2.73
C TYR A 21 -11.41 -7.61 -3.34
N ARG A 22 -10.44 -6.83 -2.87
CA ARG A 22 -9.01 -6.91 -3.19
C ARG A 22 -8.19 -6.64 -1.93
N ALA A 23 -7.01 -7.26 -1.87
CA ALA A 23 -5.99 -6.88 -0.90
C ALA A 23 -5.03 -5.89 -1.57
N VAL A 24 -4.72 -4.78 -0.91
CA VAL A 24 -3.92 -3.71 -1.48
C VAL A 24 -2.70 -3.43 -0.61
N THR A 25 -1.51 -3.48 -1.20
CA THR A 25 -0.24 -3.18 -0.55
C THR A 25 0.04 -1.67 -0.61
N LEU A 26 0.13 -1.04 0.55
CA LEU A 26 0.65 0.32 0.72
C LEU A 26 2.17 0.23 0.90
N SER A 27 2.92 0.77 -0.06
CA SER A 27 4.39 0.69 -0.06
C SER A 27 4.99 1.72 0.89
N LEU A 28 5.82 1.25 1.84
CA LEU A 28 6.66 2.08 2.71
C LEU A 28 8.06 2.27 2.14
N LYS A 29 8.26 1.97 0.86
CA LYS A 29 9.57 1.93 0.20
C LYS A 29 9.70 3.11 -0.76
N ARG A 30 9.67 4.32 -0.20
CA ARG A 30 9.86 5.57 -0.94
C ARG A 30 11.34 5.83 -1.20
N VAL A 31 11.64 6.50 -2.32
CA VAL A 31 13.01 6.91 -2.64
C VAL A 31 13.52 7.85 -1.54
N GLY A 32 14.73 7.58 -1.04
CA GLY A 32 15.39 8.40 -0.03
C GLY A 32 14.95 8.12 1.42
N ILE A 33 14.03 7.18 1.65
CA ILE A 33 13.61 6.78 3.01
C ILE A 33 14.10 5.35 3.28
N PRO A 34 14.63 5.06 4.47
CA PRO A 34 15.00 3.69 4.84
C PRO A 34 13.81 2.74 4.65
N PRO A 35 14.02 1.57 4.04
CA PRO A 35 12.95 0.63 3.74
C PRO A 35 12.09 0.26 4.96
N GLY A 36 10.80 0.59 4.94
CA GLY A 36 9.87 0.23 6.01
C GLY A 36 9.87 1.19 7.20
N ASP A 37 10.71 2.23 7.16
CA ASP A 37 10.70 3.29 8.16
C ASP A 37 9.51 4.24 7.94
N THR A 38 8.90 4.67 9.03
CA THR A 38 7.66 5.46 9.01
C THR A 38 7.51 6.29 10.28
N SER A 39 7.01 7.52 10.14
CA SER A 39 6.66 8.38 11.27
C SER A 39 5.24 8.12 11.77
N ALA A 40 4.89 8.71 12.92
CA ALA A 40 3.53 8.69 13.47
C ALA A 40 2.51 9.28 12.47
N ASP A 41 2.78 10.46 11.91
CA ASP A 41 1.87 11.10 10.93
C ASP A 41 1.59 10.24 9.70
N VAL A 42 2.59 9.50 9.23
CA VAL A 42 2.44 8.56 8.11
C VAL A 42 1.56 7.38 8.51
N MET A 43 1.70 6.87 9.75
CA MET A 43 0.84 5.81 10.27
C MET A 43 -0.60 6.28 10.52
N ASP A 44 -0.81 7.51 10.98
CA ASP A 44 -2.15 8.11 11.12
C ASP A 44 -2.83 8.24 9.74
N THR A 45 -2.05 8.63 8.72
CA THR A 45 -2.54 8.67 7.34
C THR A 45 -2.91 7.26 6.84
N ALA A 46 -2.11 6.24 7.14
CA ALA A 46 -2.41 4.86 6.80
C ALA A 46 -3.67 4.34 7.53
N ALA A 47 -3.87 4.73 8.79
CA ALA A 47 -5.05 4.39 9.58
C ALA A 47 -6.31 5.02 8.96
N ALA A 48 -6.26 6.30 8.56
CA ALA A 48 -7.38 6.95 7.87
C ALA A 48 -7.75 6.24 6.56
N LEU A 49 -6.75 5.75 5.80
CA LEU A 49 -7.00 4.94 4.60
C LEU A 49 -7.63 3.58 4.96
N ALA A 50 -7.23 2.96 6.06
CA ALA A 50 -7.82 1.70 6.52
C ALA A 50 -9.28 1.89 6.95
N ASP A 51 -9.59 2.96 7.69
CA ASP A 51 -10.96 3.30 8.09
C ASP A 51 -11.86 3.51 6.86
N GLN A 52 -11.36 4.27 5.89
CA GLN A 52 -12.13 4.61 4.69
C GLN A 52 -12.29 3.42 3.73
N PHE A 53 -11.25 2.63 3.50
CA PHE A 53 -11.20 1.65 2.41
C PHE A 53 -11.07 0.20 2.84
N SER A 54 -10.89 -0.09 4.13
CA SER A 54 -10.55 -1.43 4.60
C SER A 54 -11.16 -1.83 5.95
N HIS A 55 -12.32 -1.26 6.29
CA HIS A 55 -13.03 -1.58 7.54
C HIS A 55 -12.19 -1.34 8.81
N GLY A 56 -11.32 -0.32 8.79
CA GLY A 56 -10.44 -0.01 9.91
C GLY A 56 -9.33 -1.02 10.14
N GLU A 57 -9.09 -1.95 9.20
CA GLU A 57 -8.05 -2.95 9.32
C GLU A 57 -6.87 -2.68 8.38
N LEU A 58 -5.66 -2.75 8.92
CA LEU A 58 -4.43 -2.87 8.14
C LEU A 58 -3.53 -3.92 8.78
N ARG A 59 -2.63 -4.51 7.98
CA ARG A 59 -1.68 -5.53 8.45
C ARG A 59 -0.27 -5.17 8.05
N VAL A 60 0.68 -5.33 8.97
CA VAL A 60 2.11 -5.26 8.66
C VAL A 60 2.53 -6.59 8.04
N THR A 61 3.39 -6.53 7.02
CA THR A 61 3.94 -7.71 6.33
C THR A 61 5.41 -7.92 6.66
N HIS A 62 5.91 -9.14 6.49
CA HIS A 62 7.35 -9.44 6.61
C HIS A 62 8.21 -8.68 5.57
N ARG A 63 7.58 -8.08 4.55
CA ARG A 63 8.21 -7.19 3.57
C ARG A 63 8.38 -5.75 4.09
N GLN A 64 7.94 -5.49 5.33
CA GLN A 64 7.91 -4.16 5.97
C GLN A 64 7.06 -3.15 5.18
N ASN A 65 5.96 -3.62 4.60
CA ASN A 65 4.89 -2.81 4.02
C ASN A 65 3.58 -3.04 4.79
N LEU A 66 2.58 -2.20 4.52
CA LEU A 66 1.22 -2.38 5.03
C LEU A 66 0.32 -3.00 3.95
N VAL A 67 -0.70 -3.73 4.38
CA VAL A 67 -1.76 -4.25 3.50
C VAL A 67 -3.12 -3.84 4.03
N LEU A 68 -3.97 -3.34 3.14
CA LEU A 68 -5.40 -3.12 3.32
C LEU A 68 -6.15 -4.36 2.79
N PRO A 69 -6.67 -5.25 3.65
CA PRO A 69 -7.20 -6.54 3.21
C PRO A 69 -8.61 -6.47 2.58
N TRP A 70 -9.39 -5.44 2.89
CA TRP A 70 -10.83 -5.37 2.58
C TRP A 70 -11.22 -4.28 1.58
N VAL A 71 -10.38 -4.01 0.58
CA VAL A 71 -10.67 -2.94 -0.39
C VAL A 71 -11.70 -3.41 -1.42
N LYS A 72 -12.81 -2.68 -1.56
CA LYS A 72 -13.79 -2.96 -2.64
C LYS A 72 -13.17 -2.63 -3.99
N THR A 73 -13.45 -3.46 -4.99
CA THR A 73 -12.90 -3.31 -6.34
C THR A 73 -13.30 -1.97 -6.98
N SER A 74 -14.50 -1.47 -6.67
CA SER A 74 -14.99 -0.15 -7.11
C SER A 74 -14.17 1.01 -6.58
N ASP A 75 -13.52 0.84 -5.42
CA ASP A 75 -12.87 1.93 -4.69
C ASP A 75 -11.39 2.06 -5.06
N LEU A 76 -10.85 1.14 -5.86
CA LEU A 76 -9.45 1.13 -6.28
C LEU A 76 -8.98 2.45 -6.92
N PRO A 77 -9.75 3.12 -7.81
CA PRO A 77 -9.32 4.40 -8.36
C PRO A 77 -9.22 5.49 -7.27
N ALA A 78 -10.17 5.54 -6.33
CA ALA A 78 -10.18 6.52 -5.25
C ALA A 78 -9.04 6.26 -4.25
N LEU A 79 -8.87 4.99 -3.84
CA LEU A 79 -7.76 4.58 -2.98
C LEU A 79 -6.41 4.87 -3.64
N PHE A 80 -6.25 4.64 -4.94
CA PHE A 80 -5.00 4.95 -5.63
C PHE A 80 -4.68 6.45 -5.56
N GLN A 81 -5.66 7.34 -5.77
CA GLN A 81 -5.42 8.78 -5.67
C GLN A 81 -5.00 9.18 -4.26
N ALA A 82 -5.70 8.69 -3.23
CA ALA A 82 -5.40 8.98 -1.83
C ALA A 82 -4.03 8.42 -1.42
N ALA A 83 -3.74 7.15 -1.75
CA ALA A 83 -2.46 6.51 -1.51
C ALA A 83 -1.31 7.20 -2.27
N ARG A 84 -1.56 7.71 -3.48
CA ARG A 84 -0.55 8.45 -4.26
C ARG A 84 -0.22 9.79 -3.60
N ALA A 85 -1.24 10.54 -3.17
CA ALA A 85 -1.04 11.78 -2.43
C ALA A 85 -0.29 11.56 -1.10
N ALA A 86 -0.57 10.45 -0.42
CA ALA A 86 0.09 10.05 0.82
C ALA A 86 1.46 9.35 0.64
N GLY A 87 1.90 9.13 -0.61
CA GLY A 87 3.19 8.50 -0.90
C GLY A 87 3.25 6.98 -0.67
N PHE A 88 2.12 6.28 -0.67
CA PHE A 88 2.02 4.81 -0.54
C PHE A 88 1.86 4.07 -1.88
N ALA A 89 1.60 4.79 -2.97
CA ALA A 89 1.25 4.19 -4.27
C ALA A 89 2.44 3.82 -5.17
N THR A 90 3.66 3.70 -4.62
CA THR A 90 4.81 3.21 -5.39
C THR A 90 4.52 1.80 -5.90
N ALA A 91 4.53 1.63 -7.23
CA ALA A 91 4.19 0.37 -7.89
C ALA A 91 5.38 -0.62 -7.88
N ASN A 92 5.92 -0.93 -6.71
CA ASN A 92 7.16 -1.70 -6.56
C ASN A 92 7.02 -3.04 -5.83
N ALA A 93 5.84 -3.42 -5.34
CA ALA A 93 5.67 -4.67 -4.60
C ALA A 93 6.24 -5.88 -5.38
N GLY A 94 7.15 -6.62 -4.74
CA GLY A 94 7.85 -7.77 -5.33
C GLY A 94 8.97 -7.43 -6.34
N LEU A 95 9.33 -6.16 -6.53
CA LEU A 95 10.49 -5.74 -7.33
C LEU A 95 11.72 -5.52 -6.45
N LEU A 96 12.88 -5.31 -7.08
CA LEU A 96 14.14 -4.99 -6.39
C LEU A 96 14.02 -3.79 -5.45
N THR A 97 13.19 -2.81 -5.81
CA THR A 97 12.93 -1.60 -4.99
C THR A 97 11.97 -1.83 -3.83
N ASP A 98 11.41 -3.04 -3.67
CA ASP A 98 10.69 -3.50 -2.49
C ASP A 98 11.65 -4.28 -1.56
N GLN A 99 12.74 -3.64 -1.19
CA GLN A 99 13.81 -4.26 -0.41
C GLN A 99 13.48 -4.29 1.10
N ILE A 100 14.00 -5.30 1.80
CA ILE A 100 13.94 -5.41 3.27
C ILE A 100 15.29 -4.97 3.81
N ALA A 101 15.28 -4.10 4.82
CA ALA A 101 16.50 -3.67 5.50
C ALA A 101 16.28 -3.73 7.01
N CYS A 102 17.26 -4.26 7.74
CA CYS A 102 17.30 -4.13 9.20
C CYS A 102 17.73 -2.71 9.58
N PRO A 103 17.43 -2.23 10.80
CA PRO A 103 17.83 -0.88 11.25
C PRO A 103 19.34 -0.61 11.18
N GLY A 104 20.16 -1.67 11.22
CA GLY A 104 21.61 -1.55 11.37
C GLY A 104 22.01 -1.34 12.83
N GLY A 105 23.24 -1.72 13.14
CA GLY A 105 23.91 -1.55 14.43
C GLY A 105 25.40 -1.40 14.19
#